data_AF-A0A8T6LVI1-F1
#
_entry.id   AF-A0A8T6LVI1-F1
#
_cell.length_a   1.000
_cell.length_b   1.000
_cell.length_c   1.000
_cell.angle_alpha   90.00
_cell.angle_beta   90.00
_cell.angle_gamma   90.00
#
_symmetry.space_group_name_H-M   'P 1'
#
loop_
_entity.id
_entity.type
_entity.pdbx_description
1 polymer ?
#
loop_
_entity_poly.entity_id
_entity_poly.type
_entity_poly.pdbx_seq_one_letter_code
_entity_poly.pdbx_strand_id
1 'polypeptide(L)'
;MEYNHTTEVVTDVEETFAWHERKGAFRRLMPPWEEAEQVGESSSLENGTRLTFKIPLGPVWMKWIAEHSGYNPPHSFEDTMISGPFKKWHHVHSFVETDDGACRVEDRVQYTLPMGILGRIFGSGNIKRRLKRMFRAREIRLVKDTKRLKDFSHMKKKKILIAGSSGLIGRQLIAFFDTVGHEVWRLVRKEPGNNQIYWKPSEGEINPNDLEGFDAVIHLGGAGIGDKRWTKKRKQILEESRTKSTELLATTLSQLENKPEVFIVSSAIGFYGSRGDEE
;
A
#
# COMPACT_ATOMS: atom_id res chain seq x y z
N MET A 1 19.58 22.28 2.52
CA MET A 1 18.32 22.88 2.04
C MET A 1 17.20 22.40 2.93
N GLU A 2 16.13 23.17 3.03
CA GLU A 2 14.97 22.84 3.86
C GLU A 2 13.69 22.88 3.01
N TYR A 3 12.77 21.96 3.31
CA TYR A 3 11.43 21.91 2.74
C TYR A 3 10.44 21.60 3.86
N ASN A 4 9.38 22.41 3.95
CA ASN A 4 8.31 22.26 4.94
C ASN A 4 6.99 21.98 4.23
N HIS A 5 6.14 21.16 4.84
CA HIS A 5 4.79 20.89 4.39
C HIS A 5 3.88 20.61 5.58
N THR A 6 2.60 20.92 5.41
CA THR A 6 1.59 20.80 6.46
C THR A 6 0.36 20.14 5.88
N THR A 7 -0.20 19.18 6.61
CA THR A 7 -1.43 18.47 6.26
C THR A 7 -2.39 18.54 7.43
N GLU A 8 -3.60 19.05 7.21
CA GLU A 8 -4.69 19.00 8.19
C GLU A 8 -5.57 17.79 7.94
N VAL A 9 -5.86 17.01 8.99
CA VAL A 9 -6.71 15.81 8.92
C VAL A 9 -7.87 15.93 9.89
N VAL A 10 -8.93 15.14 9.67
CA VAL A 10 -10.17 15.22 10.46
C VAL A 10 -10.14 14.44 11.78
N THR A 11 -9.09 13.65 11.99
CA THR A 11 -8.86 12.80 13.17
C THR A 11 -7.99 13.55 14.18
N ASP A 12 -8.06 13.18 15.46
CA ASP A 12 -7.22 13.77 16.51
C ASP A 12 -5.75 13.32 16.40
N VAL A 13 -4.89 13.86 17.26
CA VAL A 13 -3.44 13.58 17.26
C VAL A 13 -3.16 12.09 17.54
N GLU A 14 -3.88 11.48 18.47
CA GLU A 14 -3.67 10.08 18.86
C GLU A 14 -4.01 9.12 17.71
N GLU A 15 -5.18 9.29 17.09
CA GLU A 15 -5.62 8.44 16.00
C GLU A 15 -4.76 8.65 14.74
N THR A 16 -4.33 9.88 14.48
CA THR A 16 -3.46 10.21 13.35
C THR A 16 -2.07 9.62 13.55
N PHE A 17 -1.49 9.72 14.75
CA PHE A 17 -0.20 9.10 15.07
C PHE A 17 -0.28 7.57 15.00
N ALA A 18 -1.29 6.96 15.63
CA ALA A 18 -1.50 5.52 15.58
C ALA A 18 -1.69 4.99 14.15
N TRP A 19 -2.28 5.79 13.24
CA TRP A 19 -2.35 5.43 11.82
C TRP A 19 -0.96 5.32 11.18
N HIS A 20 0.00 6.16 11.56
CA HIS A 20 1.37 6.12 11.04
C HIS A 20 2.16 4.91 11.56
N GLU A 21 1.84 4.41 12.75
CA GLU A 21 2.43 3.20 13.33
C GLU A 21 1.91 1.91 12.69
N ARG A 22 0.75 1.97 12.04
CA ARG A 22 0.14 0.75 11.47
C ARG A 22 0.91 0.26 10.25
N LYS A 23 0.93 -1.07 10.13
CA LYS A 23 1.40 -1.77 8.93
C LYS A 23 0.72 -1.16 7.69
N GLY A 24 1.51 -0.91 6.65
CA GLY A 24 1.01 -0.36 5.39
C GLY A 24 0.99 1.17 5.31
N ALA A 25 1.13 1.92 6.41
CA ALA A 25 1.11 3.40 6.41
C ALA A 25 2.12 3.99 5.41
N PHE A 26 3.37 3.51 5.45
CA PHE A 26 4.39 3.90 4.48
C PHE A 26 3.94 3.66 3.02
N ARG A 27 3.41 2.47 2.71
CA ARG A 27 2.96 2.12 1.36
C ARG A 27 1.79 3.00 0.89
N ARG A 28 0.92 3.41 1.81
CA ARG A 28 -0.18 4.34 1.52
C ARG A 28 0.35 5.72 1.19
N LEU A 29 1.22 6.25 2.04
CA LEU A 29 1.80 7.58 1.87
C LEU A 29 2.73 7.67 0.66
N MET A 30 3.44 6.60 0.32
CA MET A 30 4.41 6.64 -0.77
C MET A 30 3.73 6.80 -2.14
N PRO A 31 3.97 7.90 -2.87
CA PRO A 31 3.33 8.12 -4.16
C PRO A 31 3.74 7.05 -5.18
N PRO A 32 2.83 6.62 -6.06
CA PRO A 32 3.06 5.47 -6.93
C PRO A 32 4.20 5.68 -7.94
N TRP A 33 4.51 6.93 -8.32
CA TRP A 33 5.60 7.26 -9.26
C TRP A 33 6.99 7.30 -8.62
N GLU A 34 7.10 7.22 -7.29
CA GLU A 34 8.41 7.13 -6.64
C GLU A 34 8.98 5.70 -6.72
N GLU A 35 8.13 4.70 -7.04
CA GLU A 35 8.49 3.29 -7.27
C GLU A 35 9.37 2.65 -6.16
N ALA A 36 9.38 3.25 -4.97
CA ALA A 36 10.14 2.77 -3.84
C ALA A 36 9.51 1.49 -3.27
N GLU A 37 10.28 0.40 -3.24
CA GLU A 37 9.86 -0.86 -2.64
C GLU A 37 10.55 -1.06 -1.30
N GLN A 38 9.78 -1.08 -0.21
CA GLN A 38 10.29 -1.47 1.10
C GLN A 38 10.66 -2.95 1.11
N VAL A 39 11.84 -3.25 1.61
CA VAL A 39 12.37 -4.59 1.82
C VAL A 39 12.20 -4.95 3.29
N GLY A 40 11.52 -6.06 3.57
CA GLY A 40 11.17 -6.48 4.93
C GLY A 40 9.83 -5.91 5.41
N GLU A 41 9.45 -6.29 6.63
CA GLU A 41 8.11 -6.03 7.18
C GLU A 41 8.08 -5.05 8.37
N SER A 42 9.21 -4.48 8.78
CA SER A 42 9.22 -3.58 9.93
C SER A 42 8.31 -2.37 9.69
N SER A 43 7.38 -2.16 10.62
CA SER A 43 6.46 -1.01 10.67
C SER A 43 6.66 -0.17 11.92
N SER A 44 7.62 -0.54 12.78
CA SER A 44 7.89 0.18 14.01
C SER A 44 8.52 1.54 13.72
N LEU A 45 8.05 2.56 14.44
CA LEU A 45 8.63 3.90 14.46
C LEU A 45 9.62 4.07 15.62
N GLU A 46 9.89 3.02 16.40
CA GLU A 46 10.79 3.07 17.55
C GLU A 46 12.24 3.41 17.13
N ASN A 47 12.92 4.11 18.03
CA ASN A 47 14.30 4.54 17.83
C ASN A 47 15.24 3.37 17.47
N GLY A 48 16.06 3.57 16.43
CA GLY A 48 16.99 2.57 15.93
C GLY A 48 16.39 1.58 14.93
N THR A 49 15.08 1.62 14.69
CA THR A 49 14.45 0.81 13.64
C THR A 49 14.95 1.24 12.27
N ARG A 50 15.43 0.26 11.47
CA ARG A 50 15.95 0.52 10.12
C ARG A 50 14.98 0.06 9.04
N LEU A 51 14.67 0.95 8.12
CA LEU A 51 13.89 0.66 6.92
C LEU A 51 14.81 0.66 5.70
N THR A 52 14.76 -0.43 4.93
CA THR A 52 15.49 -0.54 3.66
C THR A 52 14.52 -0.44 2.50
N PHE A 53 14.78 0.45 1.56
CA PHE A 53 14.02 0.62 0.34
C PHE A 53 14.89 0.34 -0.89
N LYS A 54 14.29 -0.23 -1.93
CA LYS A 54 14.86 -0.28 -3.27
C LYS A 54 14.24 0.82 -4.11
N ILE A 55 15.10 1.64 -4.72
CA ILE A 55 14.69 2.76 -5.57
C ILE A 55 15.29 2.56 -6.96
N PRO A 56 14.51 2.71 -8.04
CA PRO A 56 15.03 2.59 -9.38
C PRO A 56 15.87 3.82 -9.77
N LEU A 57 17.04 3.56 -10.37
CA LEU A 57 17.93 4.53 -11.02
C LEU A 57 18.08 4.14 -12.50
N GLY A 58 16.96 4.12 -13.22
CA GLY A 58 16.91 3.59 -14.57
C GLY A 58 17.09 2.07 -14.58
N PRO A 59 18.08 1.50 -15.28
CA PRO A 59 18.25 0.04 -15.38
C PRO A 59 18.83 -0.62 -14.12
N VAL A 60 19.25 0.15 -13.11
CA VAL A 60 19.87 -0.36 -11.88
C VAL A 60 19.06 0.05 -10.65
N TRP A 61 19.10 -0.77 -9.60
CA TRP A 61 18.45 -0.50 -8.32
C TRP A 61 19.46 -0.01 -7.28
N MET A 62 19.08 1.02 -6.51
CA MET A 62 19.84 1.49 -5.34
C MET A 62 19.10 1.13 -4.06
N LYS A 63 19.87 0.85 -3.00
CA LYS A 63 19.34 0.75 -1.64
C LYS A 63 19.33 2.11 -0.98
N TRP A 64 18.18 2.50 -0.43
CA TRP A 64 18.06 3.58 0.55
C TRP A 64 17.84 2.92 1.92
N ILE A 65 18.66 3.25 2.91
CA ILE A 65 18.51 2.80 4.29
C ILE A 65 18.19 4.04 5.14
N ALA A 66 17.01 4.05 5.75
CA ALA A 66 16.59 5.04 6.73
C ALA A 66 16.60 4.41 8.13
N GLU A 67 16.86 5.21 9.15
CA GLU A 67 16.78 4.85 10.56
C GLU A 67 15.83 5.82 11.26
N HIS A 68 14.91 5.26 12.06
CA HIS A 68 13.99 6.02 12.88
C HIS A 68 14.68 6.56 14.13
N SER A 69 14.37 7.81 14.46
CA SER A 69 14.79 8.48 15.69
C SER A 69 13.68 9.38 16.21
N GLY A 70 13.88 10.03 17.36
CA GLY A 70 12.95 11.03 17.89
C GLY A 70 11.54 10.50 18.18
N TYR A 71 11.37 9.20 18.41
CA TYR A 71 10.09 8.58 18.72
C TYR A 71 9.55 9.13 20.05
N ASN A 72 8.47 9.92 19.96
CA ASN A 72 7.80 10.59 21.06
C ASN A 72 6.28 10.54 20.83
N PRO A 73 5.65 9.38 21.04
CA PRO A 73 4.23 9.21 20.80
C PRO A 73 3.38 10.07 21.75
N PRO A 74 2.25 10.67 21.29
CA PRO A 74 1.76 10.69 19.90
C PRO A 74 2.26 11.90 19.09
N HIS A 75 3.29 12.60 19.56
CA HIS A 75 3.65 13.95 19.09
C HIS A 75 4.64 13.99 17.93
N SER A 76 5.60 13.06 17.85
CA SER A 76 6.61 13.10 16.78
C SER A 76 7.37 11.80 16.57
N PHE A 77 7.94 11.68 15.37
CA PHE A 77 9.02 10.75 15.06
C PHE A 77 9.86 11.31 13.90
N GLU A 78 11.04 10.74 13.67
CA GLU A 78 11.99 11.22 12.68
C GLU A 78 12.55 10.08 11.83
N ASP A 79 13.03 10.44 10.65
CA ASP A 79 13.68 9.56 9.69
C ASP A 79 14.99 10.16 9.21
N THR A 80 16.10 9.49 9.51
CA THR A 80 17.43 9.87 9.02
C THR A 80 17.95 8.86 8.01
N MET A 81 18.36 9.33 6.83
CA MET A 81 18.98 8.46 5.83
C MET A 81 20.42 8.13 6.22
N ILE A 82 20.68 6.85 6.41
CA ILE A 82 22.01 6.28 6.66
C ILE A 82 22.78 6.10 5.34
N SER A 83 22.08 5.64 4.29
CA SER A 83 22.65 5.44 2.95
C SER A 83 21.57 5.65 1.90
N GLY A 84 21.88 6.29 0.78
CA GLY A 84 20.90 6.55 -0.27
C GLY A 84 21.33 7.62 -1.28
N PRO A 85 20.36 8.18 -2.04
CA PRO A 85 20.64 9.07 -3.16
C PRO A 85 21.03 10.50 -2.75
N PHE A 86 20.79 10.89 -1.51
CA PHE A 86 21.16 12.20 -0.98
C PHE A 86 22.51 12.15 -0.26
N LYS A 87 23.17 13.31 -0.12
CA LYS A 87 24.32 13.43 0.80
C LYS A 87 23.87 13.46 2.25
N LYS A 88 22.72 14.09 2.51
CA LYS A 88 22.03 14.11 3.81
C LYS A 88 20.52 14.13 3.54
N TRP A 89 19.77 13.39 4.34
CA TRP A 89 18.33 13.47 4.42
C TRP A 89 17.92 13.21 5.86
N HIS A 90 17.18 14.16 6.42
CA HIS A 90 16.62 14.09 7.75
C HIS A 90 15.21 14.66 7.68
N HIS A 91 14.23 13.89 8.15
CA HIS A 91 12.82 14.24 8.06
C HIS A 91 12.18 14.13 9.43
N VAL A 92 11.54 15.21 9.88
CA VAL A 92 10.81 15.28 11.15
C VAL A 92 9.33 15.29 10.85
N HIS A 93 8.60 14.39 11.50
CA HIS A 93 7.15 14.34 11.54
C HIS A 93 6.67 14.87 12.89
N SER A 94 5.86 15.92 12.90
CA SER A 94 5.24 16.46 14.11
C SER A 94 3.72 16.45 13.99
N PHE A 95 3.04 16.09 15.07
CA PHE A 95 1.59 15.98 15.16
C PHE A 95 1.10 16.99 16.19
N VAL A 96 0.35 17.98 15.72
CA VAL A 96 -0.06 19.14 16.51
C VAL A 96 -1.57 19.20 16.54
N GLU A 97 -2.15 19.34 17.73
CA GLU A 97 -3.59 19.54 17.88
C GLU A 97 -3.97 20.93 17.36
N THR A 98 -5.06 20.99 16.58
CA THR A 98 -5.65 22.24 16.11
C THR A 98 -6.73 22.75 17.07
N ASP A 99 -7.11 24.02 16.95
CA ASP A 99 -8.09 24.66 17.86
C ASP A 99 -9.46 23.93 17.89
N ASP A 100 -9.80 23.19 16.84
CA ASP A 100 -11.02 22.38 16.71
C ASP A 100 -10.85 20.92 17.16
N GLY A 101 -9.72 20.56 17.79
CA GLY A 101 -9.42 19.22 18.31
C GLY A 101 -8.99 18.21 17.24
N ALA A 102 -8.76 18.67 16.01
CA ALA A 102 -8.24 17.83 14.93
C ALA A 102 -6.69 17.81 14.95
N CYS A 103 -6.06 17.11 14.00
CA CYS A 103 -4.61 17.00 13.91
C CYS A 103 -4.06 17.73 12.68
N ARG A 104 -3.01 18.49 12.90
CA ARG A 104 -2.12 19.03 11.86
C ARG A 104 -0.79 18.29 11.89
N VAL A 105 -0.49 17.62 10.79
CA VAL A 105 0.81 16.96 10.57
C VAL A 105 1.75 17.94 9.90
N GLU A 106 2.88 18.21 10.55
CA GLU A 106 3.94 19.10 10.08
C GLU A 106 5.17 18.26 9.69
N ASP A 107 5.51 18.30 8.41
CA ASP A 107 6.66 17.61 7.82
C ASP A 107 7.79 18.62 7.57
N ARG A 108 8.95 18.43 8.21
CA ARG A 108 10.17 19.23 7.98
C ARG A 108 11.30 18.36 7.44
N VAL A 109 11.66 18.56 6.17
CA VAL A 109 12.75 17.84 5.50
C VAL A 109 13.98 18.72 5.39
N GLN A 110 15.09 18.27 5.98
CA GLN A 110 16.41 18.80 5.75
C GLN A 110 17.19 17.86 4.82
N TYR A 111 17.68 18.39 3.69
CA TYR A 111 18.39 17.57 2.71
C TYR A 111 19.54 18.30 2.01
N THR A 112 20.52 17.51 1.57
CA THR A 112 21.66 17.96 0.76
C THR A 112 21.81 17.04 -0.44
N LEU A 113 21.85 17.63 -1.65
CA LEU A 113 22.04 16.88 -2.89
C LEU A 113 23.45 16.26 -2.96
N PRO A 114 23.60 15.11 -3.63
CA PRO A 114 24.92 14.55 -3.89
C PRO A 114 25.72 15.45 -4.85
N MET A 115 27.05 15.44 -4.74
CA MET A 115 27.94 16.09 -5.71
C MET A 115 28.09 15.20 -6.96
N GLY A 116 28.37 15.79 -8.13
CA GLY A 116 28.69 15.05 -9.36
C GLY A 116 27.49 14.63 -10.22
N ILE A 117 27.61 13.52 -10.97
CA ILE A 117 26.62 13.08 -12.00
C ILE A 117 25.24 12.83 -11.38
N LEU A 118 25.16 12.24 -10.19
CA LEU A 118 23.89 12.08 -9.46
C LEU A 118 23.29 13.44 -9.08
N GLY A 119 24.12 14.42 -8.73
CA GLY A 119 23.68 15.80 -8.53
C GLY A 119 23.11 16.45 -9.80
N ARG A 120 23.52 16.04 -11.00
CA ARG A 120 22.92 16.50 -12.27
C ARG A 120 21.63 15.75 -12.61
N ILE A 121 21.60 14.43 -12.39
CA ILE A 121 20.40 13.58 -12.57
C ILE A 121 19.25 14.04 -11.65
N PHE A 122 19.56 14.38 -10.40
CA PHE A 122 18.60 14.86 -9.40
C PHE A 122 18.51 16.40 -9.31
N GLY A 123 19.38 17.14 -10.01
CA GLY A 123 19.62 18.57 -9.74
C GLY A 123 19.76 19.50 -10.94
N SER A 124 19.10 19.26 -12.06
CA SER A 124 18.80 20.34 -13.01
C SER A 124 17.37 20.23 -13.54
N GLY A 125 16.39 20.64 -12.72
CA GLY A 125 14.97 20.62 -13.08
C GLY A 125 13.95 20.63 -11.94
N ASN A 126 14.30 21.21 -10.78
CA ASN A 126 13.41 21.52 -9.65
C ASN A 126 13.07 20.37 -8.68
N ILE A 127 14.06 19.89 -7.90
CA ILE A 127 13.87 18.99 -6.74
C ILE A 127 12.77 19.46 -5.79
N LYS A 128 12.63 20.78 -5.58
CA LYS A 128 11.57 21.38 -4.77
C LYS A 128 10.18 21.11 -5.38
N ARG A 129 10.05 21.09 -6.71
CA ARG A 129 8.81 20.68 -7.40
C ARG A 129 8.52 19.18 -7.20
N ARG A 130 9.54 18.31 -7.22
CA ARG A 130 9.37 16.89 -6.93
C ARG A 130 8.91 16.67 -5.49
N LEU A 131 9.58 17.29 -4.51
CA LEU A 131 9.17 17.26 -3.10
C LEU A 131 7.73 17.80 -2.95
N LYS A 132 7.41 18.95 -3.57
CA LYS A 132 6.04 19.49 -3.57
C LYS A 132 5.00 18.50 -4.09
N ARG A 133 5.28 17.83 -5.20
CA ARG A 133 4.36 16.80 -5.75
C ARG A 133 4.24 15.59 -4.84
N MET A 134 5.36 15.13 -4.27
CA MET A 134 5.39 13.99 -3.36
C MET A 134 4.57 14.27 -2.10
N PHE A 135 4.84 15.38 -1.41
CA PHE A 135 4.12 15.77 -0.20
C PHE A 135 2.64 16.09 -0.47
N ARG A 136 2.30 16.74 -1.60
CA ARG A 136 0.89 16.92 -1.97
C ARG A 136 0.15 15.59 -2.16
N ALA A 137 0.81 14.58 -2.68
CA ALA A 137 0.21 13.25 -2.84
C ALA A 137 0.05 12.53 -1.49
N ARG A 138 1.03 12.68 -0.58
CA ARG A 138 0.95 12.22 0.81
C ARG A 138 -0.22 12.87 1.53
N GLU A 139 -0.36 14.20 1.41
CA GLU A 139 -1.47 14.98 1.97
C GLU A 139 -2.82 14.43 1.49
N ILE A 140 -3.02 14.37 0.17
CA ILE A 140 -4.28 13.87 -0.41
C ILE A 140 -4.60 12.45 0.08
N ARG A 141 -3.58 11.60 0.21
CA ARG A 141 -3.77 10.25 0.73
C ARG A 141 -4.18 10.27 2.19
N LEU A 142 -3.41 10.94 3.03
CA LEU A 142 -3.59 10.95 4.48
C LEU A 142 -4.96 11.53 4.83
N VAL A 143 -5.36 12.64 4.20
CA VAL A 143 -6.70 13.24 4.38
C VAL A 143 -7.81 12.26 4.01
N LYS A 144 -7.69 11.55 2.88
CA LYS A 144 -8.71 10.60 2.45
C LYS A 144 -8.79 9.36 3.34
N ASP A 145 -7.63 8.84 3.77
CA ASP A 145 -7.55 7.63 4.58
C ASP A 145 -8.05 7.89 6.01
N THR A 146 -7.62 8.99 6.64
CA THR A 146 -8.11 9.40 7.96
C THR A 146 -9.61 9.74 7.94
N LYS A 147 -10.10 10.41 6.89
CA LYS A 147 -11.54 10.61 6.71
C LYS A 147 -12.30 9.28 6.64
N ARG A 148 -11.80 8.32 5.86
CA ARG A 148 -12.42 6.98 5.78
C ARG A 148 -12.37 6.26 7.12
N LEU A 149 -11.27 6.36 7.86
CA LEU A 149 -11.16 5.77 9.19
C LEU A 149 -12.23 6.34 10.12
N LYS A 150 -12.39 7.67 10.15
CA LYS A 150 -13.41 8.37 10.94
C LYS A 150 -14.84 8.00 10.51
N ASP A 151 -15.13 8.01 9.22
CA ASP A 151 -16.46 7.71 8.68
C ASP A 151 -16.92 6.29 9.04
N PHE A 152 -15.98 5.34 9.21
CA PHE A 152 -16.24 3.93 9.49
C PHE A 152 -15.70 3.46 10.85
N SER A 153 -15.38 4.36 11.78
CA SER A 153 -14.79 4.02 13.08
C SER A 153 -15.70 3.17 13.96
N HIS A 154 -17.02 3.34 13.81
CA HIS A 154 -18.06 2.58 14.49
C HIS A 154 -18.21 1.13 13.99
N MET A 155 -17.62 0.78 12.84
CA MET A 155 -17.71 -0.57 12.30
C MET A 155 -16.68 -1.49 12.93
N LYS A 156 -17.10 -2.72 13.25
CA LYS A 156 -16.19 -3.77 13.75
C LYS A 156 -15.10 -4.08 12.71
N LYS A 157 -13.87 -4.30 13.18
CA LYS A 157 -12.79 -4.82 12.35
C LYS A 157 -13.14 -6.23 11.87
N LYS A 158 -12.64 -6.55 10.68
CA LYS A 158 -12.97 -7.77 9.94
C LYS A 158 -11.72 -8.57 9.59
N LYS A 159 -11.86 -9.88 9.53
CA LYS A 159 -10.91 -10.83 8.95
C LYS A 159 -11.18 -10.99 7.46
N ILE A 160 -10.24 -10.56 6.62
CA ILE A 160 -10.45 -10.40 5.17
C ILE A 160 -9.44 -11.26 4.40
N LEU A 161 -9.92 -12.14 3.53
CA LEU A 161 -9.09 -12.92 2.62
C LEU A 161 -9.01 -12.27 1.24
N ILE A 162 -7.80 -12.10 0.69
CA ILE A 162 -7.59 -11.44 -0.61
C ILE A 162 -6.81 -12.33 -1.58
N ALA A 163 -7.44 -12.69 -2.70
CA ALA A 163 -6.76 -13.21 -3.90
C ALA A 163 -6.32 -12.08 -4.84
N GLY A 164 -5.16 -12.23 -5.49
CA GLY A 164 -4.57 -11.15 -6.30
C GLY A 164 -3.85 -10.08 -5.48
N SER A 165 -3.48 -10.42 -4.24
CA SER A 165 -2.81 -9.56 -3.24
C SER A 165 -1.51 -8.91 -3.72
N SER A 166 -0.77 -9.55 -4.61
CA SER A 166 0.52 -9.05 -5.12
C SER A 166 0.41 -8.09 -6.30
N GLY A 167 -0.80 -7.90 -6.87
CA GLY A 167 -1.05 -7.00 -7.99
C GLY A 167 -1.12 -5.52 -7.60
N LEU A 168 -1.26 -4.65 -8.60
CA LEU A 168 -1.31 -3.20 -8.45
C LEU A 168 -2.37 -2.76 -7.41
N ILE A 169 -3.60 -3.25 -7.58
CA ILE A 169 -4.73 -2.92 -6.70
C ILE A 169 -4.59 -3.63 -5.34
N GLY A 170 -4.28 -4.93 -5.37
CA GLY A 170 -4.18 -5.75 -4.16
C GLY A 170 -3.18 -5.20 -3.14
N ARG A 171 -1.98 -4.79 -3.58
CA ARG A 171 -0.96 -4.21 -2.69
C ARG A 171 -1.44 -2.96 -1.97
N GLN A 172 -2.15 -2.07 -2.66
CA GLN A 172 -2.65 -0.81 -2.11
C GLN A 172 -3.89 -1.01 -1.24
N LEU A 173 -4.74 -2.00 -1.58
CA LEU A 173 -5.92 -2.36 -0.79
C LEU A 173 -5.52 -3.01 0.53
N ILE A 174 -4.55 -3.93 0.52
CA ILE A 174 -4.01 -4.54 1.74
C ILE A 174 -3.44 -3.48 2.67
N ALA A 175 -2.60 -2.59 2.14
CA ALA A 175 -2.03 -1.50 2.94
C ALA A 175 -3.09 -0.58 3.53
N PHE A 176 -4.25 -0.43 2.88
CA PHE A 176 -5.36 0.35 3.43
C PHE A 176 -6.06 -0.39 4.56
N PHE A 177 -6.36 -1.67 4.37
CA PHE A 177 -6.99 -2.47 5.41
C PHE A 177 -6.09 -2.66 6.64
N ASP A 178 -4.78 -2.83 6.42
CA ASP A 178 -3.79 -2.87 7.49
C ASP A 178 -3.79 -1.54 8.28
N THR A 179 -3.84 -0.38 7.62
CA THR A 179 -3.90 0.93 8.32
C THR A 179 -5.23 1.23 8.98
N VAL A 180 -6.30 0.49 8.65
CA VAL A 180 -7.59 0.57 9.36
C VAL A 180 -7.64 -0.43 10.53
N GLY A 181 -6.75 -1.42 10.59
CA GLY A 181 -6.69 -2.45 11.63
C GLY A 181 -7.54 -3.69 11.35
N HIS A 182 -7.84 -3.98 10.08
CA HIS A 182 -8.43 -5.27 9.70
C HIS A 182 -7.38 -6.38 9.76
N GLU A 183 -7.82 -7.62 10.01
CA GLU A 183 -6.95 -8.79 9.93
C GLU A 183 -6.91 -9.29 8.48
N VAL A 184 -5.83 -9.00 7.76
CA VAL A 184 -5.75 -9.29 6.32
C VAL A 184 -4.95 -10.57 6.05
N TRP A 185 -5.58 -11.49 5.34
CA TRP A 185 -4.99 -12.73 4.83
C TRP A 185 -4.88 -12.72 3.31
N ARG A 186 -3.90 -13.46 2.78
CA ARG A 186 -3.58 -13.44 1.35
C ARG A 186 -3.60 -14.85 0.76
N LEU A 187 -4.31 -15.03 -0.34
CA LEU A 187 -4.16 -16.23 -1.15
C LEU A 187 -2.90 -16.13 -2.01
N VAL A 188 -2.02 -17.12 -1.90
CA VAL A 188 -0.71 -17.16 -2.56
C VAL A 188 -0.49 -18.48 -3.31
N ARG A 189 0.26 -18.42 -4.40
CA ARG A 189 0.55 -19.58 -5.28
C ARG A 189 1.93 -20.20 -5.03
N LYS A 190 2.56 -19.85 -3.92
CA LYS A 190 3.88 -20.30 -3.47
C LYS A 190 3.76 -20.71 -2.01
N GLU A 191 4.83 -21.27 -1.45
CA GLU A 191 4.94 -21.57 -0.02
C GLU A 191 4.36 -20.43 0.83
N PRO A 192 3.29 -20.68 1.61
CA PRO A 192 2.64 -19.64 2.40
C PRO A 192 3.50 -19.29 3.63
N GLY A 193 3.65 -17.99 3.88
CA GLY A 193 4.14 -17.49 5.17
C GLY A 193 3.01 -17.17 6.14
N ASN A 194 3.29 -16.30 7.12
CA ASN A 194 2.28 -15.81 8.06
C ASN A 194 1.14 -15.08 7.34
N ASN A 195 -0.09 -15.32 7.78
CA ASN A 195 -1.33 -14.77 7.22
C ASN A 195 -1.47 -15.01 5.71
N GLN A 196 -0.98 -16.15 5.23
CA GLN A 196 -1.10 -16.57 3.85
C GLN A 196 -1.70 -17.96 3.78
N ILE A 197 -2.55 -18.17 2.78
CA ILE A 197 -3.15 -19.47 2.47
C ILE A 197 -2.71 -19.84 1.07
N TYR A 198 -2.25 -21.08 0.92
CA TYR A 198 -1.85 -21.59 -0.38
C TYR A 198 -3.08 -22.00 -1.20
N TRP A 199 -3.03 -21.73 -2.49
CA TRP A 199 -4.01 -22.21 -3.46
C TRP A 199 -3.40 -22.31 -4.86
N LYS A 200 -3.98 -23.19 -5.69
CA LYS A 200 -3.60 -23.38 -7.09
C LYS A 200 -4.84 -23.55 -7.97
N PRO A 201 -5.44 -22.44 -8.42
CA PRO A 201 -6.66 -22.47 -9.24
C PRO A 201 -6.58 -23.29 -10.53
N SER A 202 -5.40 -23.37 -11.15
CA SER A 202 -5.22 -24.15 -12.38
C SER A 202 -5.37 -25.66 -12.17
N GLU A 203 -5.25 -26.12 -10.92
CA GLU A 203 -5.34 -27.53 -10.52
C GLU A 203 -6.52 -27.79 -9.57
N GLY A 204 -7.38 -26.77 -9.34
CA GLY A 204 -8.51 -26.90 -8.41
C GLY A 204 -8.10 -27.03 -6.94
N GLU A 205 -6.87 -26.64 -6.60
CA GLU A 205 -6.31 -26.87 -5.27
C GLU A 205 -6.60 -25.70 -4.34
N ILE A 206 -7.37 -25.95 -3.29
CA ILE A 206 -7.56 -25.07 -2.13
C ILE A 206 -8.10 -25.93 -0.99
N ASN A 207 -7.61 -25.75 0.23
CA ASN A 207 -8.13 -26.47 1.39
C ASN A 207 -9.33 -25.69 1.95
N PRO A 208 -10.57 -26.24 1.91
CA PRO A 208 -11.76 -25.53 2.39
C PRO A 208 -11.67 -25.11 3.86
N ASN A 209 -11.03 -25.93 4.70
CA ASN A 209 -10.89 -25.65 6.13
C ASN A 209 -10.09 -24.36 6.41
N ASP A 210 -9.18 -23.99 5.51
CA ASP A 210 -8.39 -22.77 5.65
C ASP A 210 -9.22 -21.50 5.37
N LEU A 211 -10.42 -21.64 4.77
CA LEU A 211 -11.30 -20.53 4.40
C LEU A 211 -12.44 -20.30 5.40
N GLU A 212 -12.52 -21.10 6.46
CA GLU A 212 -13.53 -20.97 7.51
C GLU A 212 -13.32 -19.69 8.34
N GLY A 213 -14.44 -19.03 8.69
CA GLY A 213 -14.45 -17.91 9.64
C GLY A 213 -13.85 -16.59 9.14
N PHE A 214 -13.70 -16.41 7.83
CA PHE A 214 -13.45 -15.09 7.25
C PHE A 214 -14.74 -14.27 7.19
N ASP A 215 -14.69 -12.99 7.52
CA ASP A 215 -15.86 -12.10 7.39
C ASP A 215 -16.11 -11.69 5.93
N ALA A 216 -15.03 -11.58 5.14
CA ALA A 216 -15.09 -11.14 3.74
C ALA A 216 -13.99 -11.81 2.90
N VAL A 217 -14.33 -12.14 1.66
CA VAL A 217 -13.37 -12.63 0.65
C VAL A 217 -13.39 -11.71 -0.57
N ILE A 218 -12.21 -11.30 -1.03
CA ILE A 218 -12.03 -10.39 -2.16
C ILE A 218 -11.16 -11.08 -3.22
N HIS A 219 -11.70 -11.29 -4.41
CA HIS A 219 -10.98 -11.85 -5.54
C HIS A 219 -10.61 -10.77 -6.56
N LEU A 220 -9.35 -10.33 -6.52
CA LEU A 220 -8.73 -9.44 -7.51
C LEU A 220 -7.80 -10.18 -8.48
N GLY A 221 -7.88 -11.52 -8.49
CA GLY A 221 -6.95 -12.38 -9.19
C GLY A 221 -7.26 -12.50 -10.67
N GLY A 222 -6.21 -12.51 -11.49
CA GLY A 222 -6.30 -12.71 -12.93
C GLY A 222 -4.99 -12.35 -13.59
N ALA A 223 -4.72 -12.91 -14.76
CA ALA A 223 -3.59 -12.49 -15.57
C ALA A 223 -3.79 -11.04 -16.06
N GLY A 224 -2.74 -10.23 -16.05
CA GLY A 224 -2.80 -8.83 -16.44
C GLY A 224 -3.11 -8.67 -17.93
N ILE A 225 -4.10 -7.85 -18.24
CA ILE A 225 -4.56 -7.62 -19.62
C ILE A 225 -3.52 -6.89 -20.46
N GLY A 226 -2.69 -6.05 -19.85
CA GLY A 226 -1.66 -5.25 -20.50
C GLY A 226 -0.26 -5.89 -20.52
N ASP A 227 -0.06 -7.05 -19.90
CA ASP A 227 1.30 -7.60 -19.71
C ASP A 227 1.97 -8.04 -21.02
N LYS A 228 1.18 -8.52 -22.00
CA LYS A 228 1.64 -9.16 -23.24
C LYS A 228 0.61 -8.99 -24.37
N ARG A 229 1.08 -9.04 -25.62
CA ARG A 229 0.21 -9.06 -26.82
C ARG A 229 -0.79 -10.21 -26.77
N TRP A 230 -2.03 -9.94 -27.21
CA TRP A 230 -3.13 -10.88 -27.19
C TRP A 230 -3.07 -11.90 -28.33
N THR A 231 -2.28 -12.96 -28.15
CA THR A 231 -2.36 -14.17 -28.97
C THR A 231 -3.55 -15.04 -28.55
N LYS A 232 -3.96 -16.01 -29.38
CA LYS A 232 -5.01 -16.98 -29.02
C LYS A 232 -4.73 -17.65 -27.66
N LYS A 233 -3.49 -18.11 -27.46
CA LYS A 233 -3.02 -18.70 -26.20
C LYS A 233 -3.11 -17.72 -25.03
N ARG A 234 -2.76 -16.44 -25.23
CA ARG A 234 -2.86 -15.44 -24.16
C ARG A 234 -4.31 -15.11 -23.81
N LYS A 235 -5.22 -15.04 -24.78
CA LYS A 235 -6.65 -14.85 -24.54
C LYS A 235 -7.21 -15.95 -23.65
N GLN A 236 -6.88 -17.21 -23.95
CA GLN A 236 -7.23 -18.35 -23.11
C GLN A 236 -6.69 -18.21 -21.68
N ILE A 237 -5.43 -17.80 -21.51
CA ILE A 237 -4.87 -17.54 -20.17
C ILE A 237 -5.64 -16.42 -19.44
N LEU A 238 -5.99 -15.33 -20.14
CA LEU A 238 -6.73 -14.21 -19.53
C LEU A 238 -8.11 -14.64 -19.02
N GLU A 239 -8.80 -15.48 -19.79
CA GLU A 239 -10.09 -16.07 -19.44
C GLU A 239 -9.96 -17.08 -18.30
N GLU A 240 -9.17 -18.14 -18.48
CA GLU A 240 -9.04 -19.22 -17.51
C GLU A 240 -8.49 -18.76 -16.16
N SER A 241 -7.59 -17.76 -16.16
CA SER A 241 -7.07 -17.18 -14.92
C SER A 241 -8.10 -16.43 -14.07
N ARG A 242 -9.32 -16.22 -14.60
CA ARG A 242 -10.45 -15.57 -13.93
C ARG A 242 -11.58 -16.54 -13.70
N THR A 243 -11.97 -17.30 -14.72
CA THR A 243 -13.09 -18.24 -14.61
C THR A 243 -12.78 -19.36 -13.63
N LYS A 244 -11.65 -20.07 -13.81
CA LYS A 244 -11.27 -21.19 -12.93
C LYS A 244 -11.04 -20.76 -11.49
N SER A 245 -10.42 -19.60 -11.26
CA SER A 245 -10.17 -19.11 -9.90
C SER A 245 -11.42 -18.61 -9.20
N THR A 246 -12.34 -17.97 -9.93
CA THR A 246 -13.62 -17.53 -9.38
C THR A 246 -14.51 -18.73 -9.08
N GLU A 247 -14.58 -19.69 -10.00
CA GLU A 247 -15.35 -20.92 -9.83
C GLU A 247 -14.86 -21.74 -8.63
N LEU A 248 -13.54 -21.92 -8.50
CA LEU A 248 -12.95 -22.60 -7.36
C LEU A 248 -13.34 -21.93 -6.04
N LEU A 249 -13.13 -20.62 -5.90
CA LEU A 249 -13.47 -19.91 -4.68
C LEU A 249 -14.98 -19.94 -4.41
N ALA A 250 -15.81 -19.64 -5.40
CA ALA A 250 -17.26 -19.62 -5.22
C ALA A 250 -17.79 -20.99 -4.77
N THR A 251 -17.31 -22.06 -5.39
CA THR A 251 -17.71 -23.44 -5.05
C THR A 251 -17.25 -23.80 -3.65
N THR A 252 -15.97 -23.57 -3.32
CA THR A 252 -15.44 -23.85 -1.98
C THR A 252 -16.17 -23.06 -0.90
N LEU A 253 -16.35 -21.74 -1.09
CA LEU A 253 -17.05 -20.87 -0.14
C LEU A 253 -18.51 -21.28 0.07
N SER A 254 -19.18 -21.80 -0.96
CA SER A 254 -20.58 -22.25 -0.86
C SER A 254 -20.76 -23.48 0.03
N GLN A 255 -19.69 -24.25 0.24
CA GLN A 255 -19.67 -25.51 1.00
C GLN A 255 -19.23 -25.34 2.46
N LEU A 256 -18.76 -24.15 2.84
CA LEU A 256 -18.30 -23.88 4.22
C LEU A 256 -19.46 -23.87 5.21
N GLU A 257 -19.14 -24.21 6.46
CA GLU A 257 -20.06 -24.08 7.59
C GLU A 257 -20.17 -22.61 8.01
N ASN A 258 -19.04 -21.93 8.21
CA ASN A 258 -18.96 -20.51 8.57
C ASN A 258 -18.55 -19.69 7.36
N LYS A 259 -19.54 -19.41 6.51
CA LYS A 259 -19.38 -18.65 5.26
C LYS A 259 -19.06 -17.18 5.51
N PRO A 260 -18.27 -16.53 4.63
CA PRO A 260 -18.12 -15.09 4.68
C PRO A 260 -19.43 -14.37 4.41
N GLU A 261 -19.61 -13.19 5.03
CA GLU A 261 -20.76 -12.33 4.79
C GLU A 261 -20.81 -11.81 3.35
N VAL A 262 -19.63 -11.67 2.72
CA VAL A 262 -19.50 -11.12 1.39
C VAL A 262 -18.36 -11.76 0.59
N PHE A 263 -18.64 -12.02 -0.69
CA PHE A 263 -17.65 -12.38 -1.70
C PHE A 263 -17.61 -11.30 -2.78
N ILE A 264 -16.52 -10.53 -2.83
CA ILE A 264 -16.32 -9.43 -3.78
C ILE A 264 -15.42 -9.92 -4.92
N VAL A 265 -15.90 -9.86 -6.16
CA VAL A 265 -15.14 -10.29 -7.33
C VAL A 265 -14.84 -9.11 -8.24
N SER A 266 -13.58 -8.95 -8.63
CA SER A 266 -13.19 -7.94 -9.61
C SER A 266 -13.81 -8.26 -10.98
N SER A 267 -14.43 -7.25 -11.57
CA SER A 267 -14.91 -7.29 -12.97
C SER A 267 -14.25 -6.17 -13.78
N ALA A 268 -14.74 -5.92 -14.99
CA ALA A 268 -14.28 -4.84 -15.83
C ALA A 268 -15.42 -4.28 -16.69
N ILE A 269 -15.30 -3.00 -17.05
CA ILE A 269 -16.23 -2.32 -17.96
C ILE A 269 -16.37 -3.03 -19.32
N GLY A 270 -15.39 -3.85 -19.71
CA GLY A 270 -15.41 -4.64 -20.94
C GLY A 270 -16.57 -5.63 -21.03
N PHE A 271 -17.25 -5.94 -19.91
CA PHE A 271 -18.51 -6.67 -19.92
C PHE A 271 -19.56 -6.01 -20.83
N TYR A 272 -19.58 -4.68 -20.89
CA TYR A 272 -20.53 -3.92 -21.70
C TYR A 272 -20.10 -3.76 -23.17
N GLY A 273 -18.95 -4.31 -23.57
CA GLY A 273 -18.37 -4.12 -24.91
C GLY A 273 -17.76 -2.73 -25.12
N SER A 274 -17.12 -2.55 -26.28
CA SER A 274 -16.64 -1.23 -26.73
C SER A 274 -17.81 -0.45 -27.30
N ARG A 275 -18.11 0.71 -26.72
CA ARG A 275 -19.17 1.61 -27.19
C ARG A 275 -18.69 2.70 -28.15
N GLY A 276 -17.40 2.69 -28.52
CA GLY A 276 -16.84 3.69 -29.44
C GLY A 276 -16.94 5.09 -28.84
N ASP A 277 -17.43 6.04 -29.63
CA ASP A 277 -17.63 7.44 -29.26
C ASP A 277 -19.08 7.75 -28.83
N GLU A 278 -19.85 6.75 -28.38
CA GLU A 278 -21.19 7.00 -27.81
C GLU A 278 -21.09 7.91 -26.56
N GLU A 279 -21.74 9.08 -26.62
CA GLU A 279 -22.00 9.98 -25.49
C GLU A 279 -23.25 9.59 -24.69
#